data_AF-A0A1J5LT18-F1
#
_entry.id   AF-A0A1J5LT18-F1
#
_cell.length_a   1.000
_cell.length_b   1.000
_cell.length_c   1.000
_cell.angle_alpha   90.00
_cell.angle_beta   90.00
_cell.angle_gamma   90.00
#
_symmetry.space_group_name_H-M   'P 1'
#
loop_
_entity.id
_entity.type
_entity.pdbx_description
1 polymer ?
#
loop_
_entity_poly.entity_id
_entity_poly.type
_entity_poly.pdbx_seq_one_letter_code
_entity_poly.pdbx_strand_id
1 'polypeptide(L)'
;MKIKFVLMQKLLLSIGCLLIVGLSWGQKDTIQIGLDAFVIADEGENVNVDSLLAIEPKIIRDYKWYKERYHETDLMYKVTDNKGNGFDSLYGTRNMRPILHGVAYRGGSNNYYHKTDKRNNHNAIPQDGMHNLCQEGFSAGVYLYRQNFDISPLGDTCNCVDEAWNKFDYYQYDYFDSTHVYKMLELTYKAAVNQETGPVYLHCWNGWHASGFISGVILKQFCGFSNWDAVNYWDLGTDGANTSPRYQTQRERIKKFQPYPEFNISDSLKGCMCPPMPEYIDSSQLHVEIEHLVIVPEAIPVGFDVVLYNVKFGPGKTTFGNISGNKDIVNLKKALDQDPNLVIEIGGYTDNSGSHAKNVDISNRRAKFVYDHMIASGYPEERMTYKGYGPAKPIFSNRYKSTREGNRRIEIKVVNKTVHGGDKLVDEDIHNDANVVNEEQLKKSYLTYFFEHEKEGGMGSVYIVDSLMFASSSAVIPETGYGVIVLQNLIKYLNEHKLTKIQINGYTDSSGIKENNDTLSMKRAEAVFTYLSSNGIAESRMTHSGWGSTNPIAPNRYKWGRDINRRIEIEFVGD
;
A
#
# COMPACT_ATOMS: atom_id res chain seq x y z
N MET A 1 -24.99 22.38 -46.51
CA MET A 1 -25.80 23.12 -45.51
C MET A 1 -24.84 23.97 -44.68
N LYS A 2 -24.97 25.31 -44.71
CA LYS A 2 -24.08 26.22 -43.95
C LYS A 2 -24.57 26.34 -42.51
N ILE A 3 -23.74 26.00 -41.53
CA ILE A 3 -23.86 26.49 -40.15
C ILE A 3 -22.47 26.96 -39.72
N LYS A 4 -22.37 28.25 -39.37
CA LYS A 4 -21.20 28.92 -38.81
C LYS A 4 -20.95 28.40 -37.40
N PHE A 5 -19.70 28.06 -37.07
CA PHE A 5 -19.20 28.13 -35.69
C PHE A 5 -18.05 29.13 -35.62
N VAL A 6 -18.11 29.95 -34.59
CA VAL A 6 -17.24 31.08 -34.30
C VAL A 6 -15.88 30.58 -33.83
N LEU A 7 -14.83 31.09 -34.47
CA LEU A 7 -13.44 30.96 -34.04
C LEU A 7 -13.18 32.01 -32.93
N MET A 8 -12.82 31.59 -31.73
CA MET A 8 -12.02 32.40 -30.82
C MET A 8 -10.85 31.57 -30.30
N GLN A 9 -9.67 31.97 -30.81
CA GLN A 9 -8.32 31.84 -30.25
C GLN A 9 -8.15 30.98 -28.99
N LYS A 10 -7.40 29.89 -29.16
CA LYS A 10 -6.21 29.57 -28.34
C LYS A 10 -5.35 28.57 -29.12
N LEU A 11 -4.45 29.12 -29.94
CA LEU A 11 -3.30 28.41 -30.47
C LEU A 11 -2.13 28.82 -29.57
N LEU A 12 -1.54 27.87 -28.83
CA LEU A 12 -0.09 27.78 -28.58
C LEU A 12 0.24 26.60 -27.66
N LEU A 13 1.17 25.78 -28.16
CA LEU A 13 2.08 24.88 -27.46
C LEU A 13 1.55 23.48 -27.05
N SER A 14 1.67 22.54 -27.99
CA SER A 14 2.15 21.19 -27.67
C SER A 14 2.83 20.54 -28.89
N ILE A 15 4.02 21.02 -29.24
CA ILE A 15 5.00 20.23 -29.99
C ILE A 15 6.32 20.36 -29.25
N GLY A 16 6.86 19.22 -28.80
CA GLY A 16 8.13 19.18 -28.08
C GLY A 16 8.43 17.83 -27.43
N CYS A 17 8.36 16.73 -28.19
CA CYS A 17 9.40 15.69 -28.12
C CYS A 17 9.31 14.78 -29.34
N LEU A 18 10.02 15.17 -30.40
CA LEU A 18 10.36 14.28 -31.50
C LEU A 18 11.72 14.73 -32.06
N LEU A 19 12.55 13.73 -32.34
CA LEU A 19 13.90 13.71 -32.93
C LEU A 19 15.13 13.81 -32.01
N ILE A 20 16.15 12.95 -32.11
CA ILE A 20 16.44 11.63 -32.74
C ILE A 20 17.88 11.32 -32.24
N VAL A 21 18.22 10.07 -31.91
CA VAL A 21 19.26 9.18 -32.54
C VAL A 21 19.15 7.83 -31.81
N GLY A 22 18.99 6.65 -32.40
CA GLY A 22 18.81 6.17 -33.77
C GLY A 22 19.02 4.65 -33.75
N LEU A 23 18.01 3.88 -34.19
CA LEU A 23 18.08 2.58 -34.86
C LEU A 23 16.63 2.19 -35.24
N SER A 24 16.39 2.05 -36.54
CA SER A 24 15.10 2.18 -37.23
C SER A 24 14.12 1.02 -37.02
N TRP A 25 12.89 1.33 -36.59
CA TRP A 25 11.65 0.59 -36.88
C TRP A 25 10.53 1.65 -37.05
N GLY A 26 9.68 1.52 -38.07
CA GLY A 26 8.79 2.57 -38.60
C GLY A 26 8.03 3.39 -37.55
N GLN A 27 8.05 4.72 -37.73
CA GLN A 27 7.51 5.67 -36.78
C GLN A 27 5.98 5.78 -36.94
N LYS A 28 5.26 5.59 -35.82
CA LYS A 28 3.81 5.63 -35.73
C LYS A 28 3.36 6.92 -35.05
N ASP A 29 2.47 7.67 -35.69
CA ASP A 29 1.89 8.90 -35.15
C ASP A 29 0.52 8.63 -34.53
N THR A 30 0.29 9.17 -33.32
CA THR A 30 -0.97 9.02 -32.59
C THR A 30 -1.80 10.30 -32.71
N ILE A 31 -3.00 10.20 -33.30
CA ILE A 31 -3.94 11.29 -33.52
C ILE A 31 -5.09 11.17 -32.51
N GLN A 32 -5.31 12.17 -31.67
CA GLN A 32 -6.43 12.22 -30.72
C GLN A 32 -7.73 12.61 -31.42
N ILE A 33 -8.80 11.86 -31.18
CA ILE A 33 -10.14 12.08 -31.75
C ILE A 33 -11.15 12.13 -30.61
N GLY A 34 -11.62 13.33 -30.26
CA GLY A 34 -12.55 13.52 -29.14
C GLY A 34 -11.87 13.41 -27.76
N LEU A 35 -12.68 13.23 -26.70
CA LEU A 35 -12.20 13.21 -25.32
C LEU A 35 -11.49 11.90 -24.95
N ASP A 36 -11.89 10.77 -25.54
CA ASP A 36 -11.51 9.43 -25.05
C ASP A 36 -10.99 8.45 -26.14
N ALA A 37 -10.66 8.91 -27.36
CA ALA A 37 -10.18 8.02 -28.43
C ALA A 37 -8.91 8.52 -29.13
N PHE A 38 -8.10 7.57 -29.60
CA PHE A 38 -6.84 7.80 -30.32
C PHE A 38 -6.72 6.84 -31.50
N VAL A 39 -6.10 7.29 -32.60
CA VAL A 39 -5.79 6.45 -33.77
C VAL A 39 -4.31 6.51 -34.06
N ILE A 40 -3.71 5.37 -34.38
CA ILE A 40 -2.28 5.23 -34.68
C ILE A 40 -2.14 5.05 -36.20
N ALA A 41 -1.42 5.96 -36.85
CA ALA A 41 -1.16 5.93 -38.30
C ALA A 41 0.34 5.87 -38.58
N ASP A 42 0.73 5.21 -39.67
CA ASP A 42 2.12 5.21 -40.13
C ASP A 42 2.45 6.54 -40.83
N GLU A 43 3.68 7.02 -40.67
CA GLU A 43 4.13 8.32 -41.20
C GLU A 43 3.94 8.39 -42.74
N GLY A 44 3.04 9.27 -43.21
CA GLY A 44 2.75 9.50 -44.63
C GLY A 44 1.43 8.92 -45.17
N GLU A 45 0.62 8.26 -44.35
CA GLU A 45 -0.72 7.81 -44.75
C GLU A 45 -1.75 8.96 -44.75
N ASN A 46 -2.53 9.09 -45.83
CA ASN A 46 -3.69 9.99 -45.86
C ASN A 46 -4.84 9.38 -45.06
N VAL A 47 -5.00 9.81 -43.80
CA VAL A 47 -6.08 9.35 -42.94
C VAL A 47 -7.38 10.09 -43.29
N ASN A 48 -8.34 9.38 -43.88
CA ASN A 48 -9.67 9.92 -44.17
C ASN A 48 -10.47 10.10 -42.88
N VAL A 49 -10.88 11.33 -42.58
CA VAL A 49 -11.66 11.68 -41.37
C VAL A 49 -13.01 10.94 -41.33
N ASP A 50 -13.64 10.68 -42.48
CA ASP A 50 -14.88 9.90 -42.54
C ASP A 50 -14.63 8.42 -42.21
N SER A 51 -13.42 7.90 -42.44
CA SER A 51 -13.01 6.55 -42.05
C SER A 51 -12.68 6.44 -40.55
N LEU A 52 -12.19 7.52 -39.93
CA LEU A 52 -11.95 7.59 -38.49
C LEU A 52 -13.26 7.67 -37.68
N LEU A 53 -14.27 8.35 -38.22
CA LEU A 53 -15.63 8.40 -37.65
C LEU A 53 -16.43 7.11 -37.88
N ALA A 54 -15.94 6.21 -38.73
CA ALA A 54 -16.50 4.88 -38.96
C ALA A 54 -15.85 3.77 -38.11
N ILE A 55 -14.82 4.10 -37.31
CA ILE A 55 -14.24 3.18 -36.33
C ILE A 55 -15.21 3.13 -35.14
N GLU A 56 -15.83 1.99 -34.92
CA GLU A 56 -16.63 1.78 -33.71
C GLU A 56 -15.74 2.01 -32.48
N PRO A 57 -16.18 2.83 -31.51
CA PRO A 57 -15.39 3.11 -30.31
C PRO A 57 -15.13 1.79 -29.57
N LYS A 58 -13.89 1.31 -29.63
CA LYS A 58 -13.46 0.14 -28.86
C LYS A 58 -13.39 0.54 -27.39
N ILE A 59 -14.21 -0.08 -26.55
CA ILE A 59 -14.17 0.16 -25.10
C ILE A 59 -12.81 -0.30 -24.57
N ILE A 60 -11.99 0.64 -24.09
CA ILE A 60 -10.73 0.33 -23.43
C ILE A 60 -11.06 -0.11 -22.00
N ARG A 61 -10.88 -1.40 -21.69
CA ARG A 61 -11.08 -1.95 -20.33
C ARG A 61 -9.82 -1.77 -19.49
N ASP A 62 -9.47 -0.53 -19.23
CA ASP A 62 -8.35 -0.18 -18.36
C ASP A 62 -8.73 -0.26 -16.87
N TYR A 63 -7.76 0.07 -16.01
CA TYR A 63 -7.96 0.08 -14.56
C TYR A 63 -9.10 1.00 -14.11
N LYS A 64 -9.35 2.11 -14.82
CA LYS A 64 -10.38 3.09 -14.49
C LYS A 64 -11.75 2.52 -14.82
N TRP A 65 -11.89 1.88 -15.98
CA TRP A 65 -13.12 1.19 -16.37
C TRP A 65 -13.54 0.17 -15.32
N TYR A 66 -12.62 -0.72 -14.90
CA TYR A 66 -12.94 -1.75 -13.91
C TYR A 66 -13.28 -1.16 -12.53
N LYS A 67 -12.52 -0.15 -12.09
CA LYS A 67 -12.79 0.55 -10.83
C LYS A 67 -14.19 1.17 -10.81
N GLU A 68 -14.60 1.81 -11.91
CA GLU A 68 -15.93 2.40 -12.06
C GLU A 68 -17.03 1.33 -12.18
N ARG A 69 -16.78 0.28 -13.00
CA ARG A 69 -17.70 -0.84 -13.25
C ARG A 69 -18.06 -1.59 -11.96
N TYR A 70 -17.10 -1.78 -11.07
CA TYR A 70 -17.28 -2.53 -9.82
C TYR A 70 -17.47 -1.63 -8.59
N HIS A 71 -17.46 -0.30 -8.76
CA HIS A 71 -17.59 0.69 -7.69
C HIS A 71 -16.55 0.49 -6.56
N GLU A 72 -15.31 0.20 -6.96
CA GLU A 72 -14.24 -0.13 -6.02
C GLU A 72 -13.72 1.09 -5.29
N THR A 73 -13.83 1.05 -3.95
CA THR A 73 -13.31 2.11 -3.08
C THR A 73 -11.92 1.81 -2.57
N ASP A 74 -11.69 0.57 -2.12
CA ASP A 74 -10.50 0.14 -1.39
C ASP A 74 -10.31 -1.38 -1.50
N LEU A 75 -9.18 -1.86 -0.96
CA LEU A 75 -8.79 -3.27 -0.93
C LEU A 75 -9.77 -4.19 -0.17
N MET A 76 -10.57 -3.64 0.75
CA MET A 76 -11.62 -4.37 1.49
C MET A 76 -13.03 -4.11 0.93
N TYR A 77 -13.15 -3.54 -0.26
CA TYR A 77 -14.40 -3.57 -0.99
C TYR A 77 -14.68 -5.01 -1.48
N LYS A 78 -15.94 -5.46 -1.35
CA LYS A 78 -16.38 -6.80 -1.81
C LYS A 78 -17.23 -6.62 -3.06
N VAL A 79 -16.67 -6.93 -4.23
CA VAL A 79 -17.43 -6.97 -5.50
C VAL A 79 -18.50 -8.06 -5.42
N THR A 80 -18.14 -9.22 -4.87
CA THR A 80 -19.11 -10.24 -4.45
C THR A 80 -18.93 -10.59 -2.98
N ASP A 81 -20.05 -10.75 -2.27
CA ASP A 81 -20.09 -11.06 -0.84
C ASP A 81 -19.63 -12.52 -0.56
N ASN A 82 -19.63 -12.91 0.71
CA ASN A 82 -19.22 -14.26 1.13
C ASN A 82 -20.11 -15.41 0.60
N LYS A 83 -21.23 -15.09 -0.04
CA LYS A 83 -22.21 -16.02 -0.63
C LYS A 83 -22.34 -15.84 -2.15
N GLY A 84 -21.50 -14.99 -2.75
CA GLY A 84 -21.47 -14.69 -4.17
C GLY A 84 -22.57 -13.74 -4.66
N ASN A 85 -23.18 -12.95 -3.77
CA ASN A 85 -24.12 -11.90 -4.16
C ASN A 85 -23.40 -10.56 -4.33
N GLY A 86 -24.07 -9.57 -4.94
CA GLY A 86 -23.58 -8.20 -5.08
C GLY A 86 -23.36 -7.79 -6.53
N PHE A 87 -22.98 -8.74 -7.39
CA PHE A 87 -22.74 -8.49 -8.79
C PHE A 87 -23.06 -9.72 -9.65
N ASP A 88 -24.23 -9.70 -10.30
CA ASP A 88 -24.76 -10.88 -10.99
C ASP A 88 -23.86 -11.35 -12.15
N SER A 89 -23.21 -10.44 -12.88
CA SER A 89 -22.27 -10.79 -13.94
C SER A 89 -20.99 -11.47 -13.46
N LEU A 90 -20.74 -11.49 -12.14
CA LEU A 90 -19.62 -12.20 -11.52
C LEU A 90 -20.10 -13.35 -10.63
N TYR A 91 -21.37 -13.74 -10.76
CA TYR A 91 -21.93 -14.87 -10.01
C TYR A 91 -21.14 -16.14 -10.31
N GLY A 92 -20.92 -16.96 -9.28
CA GLY A 92 -19.98 -18.09 -9.33
C GLY A 92 -18.65 -17.77 -8.65
N THR A 93 -18.30 -16.49 -8.51
CA THR A 93 -17.30 -16.00 -7.54
C THR A 93 -17.95 -15.72 -6.17
N ARG A 94 -17.14 -15.62 -5.12
CA ARG A 94 -17.55 -15.12 -3.79
C ARG A 94 -16.38 -14.47 -3.09
N ASN A 95 -16.63 -13.56 -2.16
CA ASN A 95 -15.59 -12.78 -1.49
C ASN A 95 -14.57 -12.20 -2.49
N MET A 96 -15.09 -11.72 -3.63
CA MET A 96 -14.25 -11.14 -4.66
C MET A 96 -13.85 -9.74 -4.25
N ARG A 97 -12.54 -9.46 -4.26
CA ARG A 97 -11.96 -8.16 -3.88
C ARG A 97 -10.87 -7.76 -4.87
N PRO A 98 -10.68 -6.46 -5.12
CA PRO A 98 -9.57 -5.99 -5.93
C PRO A 98 -8.24 -6.26 -5.21
N ILE A 99 -7.21 -6.60 -5.98
CA ILE A 99 -5.81 -6.56 -5.56
C ILE A 99 -5.12 -5.39 -6.26
N LEU A 100 -5.29 -5.32 -7.58
CA LEU A 100 -4.89 -4.22 -8.46
C LEU A 100 -6.09 -3.90 -9.36
N HIS A 101 -6.54 -2.65 -9.37
CA HIS A 101 -7.69 -2.21 -10.17
C HIS A 101 -7.53 -2.65 -11.63
N GLY A 102 -8.51 -3.41 -12.13
CA GLY A 102 -8.54 -3.91 -13.50
C GLY A 102 -7.47 -4.94 -13.89
N VAL A 103 -6.69 -5.47 -12.94
CA VAL A 103 -5.57 -6.37 -13.27
C VAL A 103 -5.50 -7.62 -12.44
N ALA A 104 -5.77 -7.55 -11.15
CA ALA A 104 -5.76 -8.74 -10.32
C ALA A 104 -6.84 -8.67 -9.26
N TYR A 105 -7.56 -9.77 -9.13
CA TYR A 105 -8.64 -9.94 -8.19
C TYR A 105 -8.43 -11.22 -7.40
N ARG A 106 -8.77 -11.17 -6.12
CA ARG A 106 -8.85 -12.38 -5.28
C ARG A 106 -10.28 -12.77 -5.04
N GLY A 107 -10.51 -14.05 -4.80
CA GLY A 107 -11.77 -14.47 -4.22
C GLY A 107 -11.87 -15.97 -4.00
N GLY A 108 -13.10 -16.42 -3.82
CA GLY A 108 -13.50 -17.80 -3.61
C GLY A 108 -14.32 -18.36 -4.76
N SER A 109 -14.52 -19.67 -4.73
CA SER A 109 -15.47 -20.35 -5.61
C SER A 109 -16.84 -20.47 -4.94
N ASN A 110 -17.90 -19.99 -5.58
CA ASN A 110 -19.24 -20.00 -4.98
C ASN A 110 -19.94 -21.38 -5.02
N ASN A 111 -19.23 -22.44 -4.63
CA ASN A 111 -19.72 -23.82 -4.73
C ASN A 111 -20.81 -24.14 -3.71
N TYR A 112 -20.57 -23.81 -2.44
CA TYR A 112 -21.47 -24.19 -1.35
C TYR A 112 -22.77 -23.37 -1.31
N TYR A 113 -22.67 -22.07 -1.61
CA TYR A 113 -23.82 -21.14 -1.63
C TYR A 113 -24.42 -20.97 -3.02
N HIS A 114 -23.99 -21.77 -4.01
CA HIS A 114 -24.55 -21.74 -5.33
C HIS A 114 -26.07 -21.94 -5.31
N LYS A 115 -26.82 -21.25 -6.15
CA LYS A 115 -28.29 -21.29 -6.16
C LYS A 115 -28.81 -22.58 -6.78
N THR A 116 -28.19 -23.01 -7.89
CA THR A 116 -28.67 -24.11 -8.75
C THR A 116 -27.70 -25.29 -8.77
N ASP A 117 -26.44 -25.03 -9.13
CA ASP A 117 -25.35 -26.03 -9.12
C ASP A 117 -24.53 -26.07 -7.80
N LYS A 118 -25.14 -26.56 -6.70
CA LYS A 118 -24.42 -26.67 -5.42
C LYS A 118 -23.40 -27.78 -5.45
N ARG A 119 -22.14 -27.45 -5.11
CA ARG A 119 -21.02 -28.39 -5.13
C ARG A 119 -20.25 -28.34 -3.81
N ASN A 120 -19.37 -29.32 -3.61
CA ASN A 120 -18.45 -29.28 -2.49
C ASN A 120 -17.58 -28.01 -2.56
N ASN A 121 -17.43 -27.31 -1.43
CA ASN A 121 -16.65 -26.09 -1.36
C ASN A 121 -15.18 -26.28 -1.73
N HIS A 122 -14.68 -27.52 -1.68
CA HIS A 122 -13.31 -27.89 -2.01
C HIS A 122 -13.03 -28.04 -3.52
N ASN A 123 -13.99 -27.67 -4.38
CA ASN A 123 -13.84 -27.72 -5.82
C ASN A 123 -13.34 -26.38 -6.39
N ALA A 124 -12.85 -26.43 -7.64
CA ALA A 124 -12.60 -25.25 -8.47
C ALA A 124 -13.86 -24.37 -8.68
N ILE A 125 -13.71 -23.24 -9.38
CA ILE A 125 -14.84 -22.35 -9.70
C ILE A 125 -15.91 -23.10 -10.51
N PRO A 126 -17.21 -22.80 -10.36
CA PRO A 126 -18.25 -23.39 -11.22
C PRO A 126 -18.13 -22.87 -12.65
N GLN A 127 -18.66 -23.66 -13.59
CA GLN A 127 -18.48 -23.39 -15.02
C GLN A 127 -19.12 -22.06 -15.43
N ASP A 128 -20.30 -21.76 -14.90
CA ASP A 128 -20.95 -20.46 -15.08
C ASP A 128 -20.12 -19.32 -14.48
N GLY A 129 -19.49 -19.51 -13.32
CA GLY A 129 -18.54 -18.56 -12.74
C GLY A 129 -17.32 -18.30 -13.63
N MET A 130 -16.78 -19.34 -14.27
CA MET A 130 -15.70 -19.20 -15.25
C MET A 130 -16.16 -18.44 -16.49
N HIS A 131 -17.35 -18.78 -17.01
CA HIS A 131 -17.95 -18.10 -18.16
C HIS A 131 -18.20 -16.62 -17.87
N ASN A 132 -18.74 -16.32 -16.69
CA ASN A 132 -19.01 -14.98 -16.20
C ASN A 132 -17.74 -14.13 -16.08
N LEU A 133 -16.65 -14.70 -15.55
CA LEU A 133 -15.34 -14.03 -15.55
C LEU A 133 -14.84 -13.74 -16.97
N CYS A 134 -14.98 -14.71 -17.88
CA CYS A 134 -14.63 -14.51 -19.29
C CYS A 134 -15.43 -13.34 -19.88
N GLN A 135 -16.75 -13.31 -19.68
CA GLN A 135 -17.67 -12.29 -20.18
C GLN A 135 -17.32 -10.87 -19.68
N GLU A 136 -16.83 -10.78 -18.45
CA GLU A 136 -16.34 -9.55 -17.83
C GLU A 136 -14.90 -9.19 -18.26
N GLY A 137 -14.31 -9.95 -19.19
CA GLY A 137 -13.02 -9.66 -19.81
C GLY A 137 -11.80 -10.19 -19.05
N PHE A 138 -11.97 -11.07 -18.07
CA PHE A 138 -10.82 -11.69 -17.42
C PHE A 138 -10.07 -12.58 -18.40
N SER A 139 -8.74 -12.49 -18.45
CA SER A 139 -7.94 -13.34 -19.33
C SER A 139 -7.43 -14.60 -18.66
N ALA A 140 -7.38 -14.62 -17.32
CA ALA A 140 -6.92 -15.79 -16.60
C ALA A 140 -7.63 -16.01 -15.26
N GLY A 141 -7.75 -17.27 -14.88
CA GLY A 141 -8.11 -17.68 -13.52
C GLY A 141 -7.12 -18.69 -12.98
N VAL A 142 -6.89 -18.64 -11.67
CA VAL A 142 -5.93 -19.52 -11.01
C VAL A 142 -6.58 -20.14 -9.77
N TYR A 143 -6.67 -21.46 -9.77
CA TYR A 143 -7.09 -22.25 -8.62
C TYR A 143 -5.89 -22.65 -7.76
N LEU A 144 -5.94 -22.25 -6.48
CA LEU A 144 -4.75 -22.23 -5.63
C LEU A 144 -4.42 -23.55 -4.90
N TYR A 145 -5.12 -24.65 -5.21
CA TYR A 145 -4.94 -25.94 -4.54
C TYR A 145 -4.67 -27.08 -5.52
N ARG A 146 -3.97 -28.11 -5.02
CA ARG A 146 -3.58 -29.30 -5.80
C ARG A 146 -4.71 -30.31 -6.05
N GLN A 147 -5.87 -30.16 -5.42
CA GLN A 147 -6.93 -31.17 -5.42
C GLN A 147 -8.19 -30.67 -6.11
N ASN A 148 -8.92 -31.57 -6.78
CA ASN A 148 -10.23 -31.31 -7.39
C ASN A 148 -10.20 -30.34 -8.59
N PHE A 149 -9.08 -30.31 -9.32
CA PHE A 149 -8.97 -29.58 -10.59
C PHE A 149 -9.16 -30.47 -11.82
N ASP A 150 -8.94 -31.78 -11.70
CA ASP A 150 -8.95 -32.74 -12.82
C ASP A 150 -10.28 -32.80 -13.60
N ILE A 151 -11.38 -32.39 -12.95
CA ILE A 151 -12.72 -32.34 -13.53
C ILE A 151 -13.14 -30.92 -13.99
N SER A 152 -12.25 -29.94 -13.86
CA SER A 152 -12.50 -28.56 -14.27
C SER A 152 -12.10 -28.36 -15.73
N PRO A 153 -12.85 -27.57 -16.51
CA PRO A 153 -12.38 -27.08 -17.81
C PRO A 153 -11.07 -26.32 -17.65
N LEU A 154 -10.23 -26.31 -18.68
CA LEU A 154 -8.95 -25.59 -18.70
C LEU A 154 -9.08 -24.10 -19.09
N GLY A 155 -10.30 -23.64 -19.36
CA GLY A 155 -10.56 -22.28 -19.81
C GLY A 155 -11.93 -22.16 -20.47
N ASP A 156 -12.21 -20.96 -20.97
CA ASP A 156 -13.42 -20.65 -21.74
C ASP A 156 -13.10 -19.66 -22.88
N THR A 157 -14.00 -19.55 -23.84
CA THR A 157 -13.98 -18.51 -24.87
C THR A 157 -15.37 -17.93 -25.00
N CYS A 158 -15.46 -16.62 -24.92
CA CYS A 158 -16.72 -15.92 -24.77
C CYS A 158 -16.74 -14.67 -25.65
N ASN A 159 -17.95 -14.25 -25.99
CA ASN A 159 -18.18 -12.97 -26.61
C ASN A 159 -18.63 -11.99 -25.53
N CYS A 160 -17.83 -10.97 -25.24
CA CYS A 160 -18.08 -10.05 -24.14
C CYS A 160 -19.29 -9.13 -24.41
N VAL A 161 -19.66 -8.33 -23.40
CA VAL A 161 -20.78 -7.38 -23.42
C VAL A 161 -20.72 -6.36 -24.57
N ASP A 162 -19.57 -6.16 -25.20
CA ASP A 162 -19.30 -5.24 -26.31
C ASP A 162 -18.95 -5.95 -27.64
N GLU A 163 -19.29 -7.24 -27.76
CA GLU A 163 -19.01 -8.07 -28.94
C GLU A 163 -17.51 -8.34 -29.22
N ALA A 164 -16.62 -8.00 -28.27
CA ALA A 164 -15.22 -8.39 -28.34
C ALA A 164 -15.01 -9.83 -27.83
N TRP A 165 -14.32 -10.64 -28.64
CA TRP A 165 -13.90 -11.98 -28.24
C TRP A 165 -12.87 -11.93 -27.12
N ASN A 166 -13.08 -12.73 -26.08
CA ASN A 166 -12.12 -12.94 -25.01
C ASN A 166 -11.84 -14.43 -24.79
N LYS A 167 -10.58 -14.73 -24.45
CA LYS A 167 -10.12 -16.08 -24.11
C LYS A 167 -9.69 -16.07 -22.64
N PHE A 168 -10.32 -16.94 -21.86
CA PHE A 168 -10.01 -17.12 -20.45
C PHE A 168 -9.21 -18.42 -20.27
N ASP A 169 -7.97 -18.32 -19.81
CA ASP A 169 -7.13 -19.48 -19.50
C ASP A 169 -7.20 -19.82 -18.00
N TYR A 170 -7.41 -21.09 -17.66
CA TYR A 170 -7.62 -21.53 -16.28
C TYR A 170 -6.50 -22.46 -15.81
N TYR A 171 -5.78 -22.03 -14.77
CA TYR A 171 -4.58 -22.68 -14.26
C TYR A 171 -4.79 -23.26 -12.86
N GLN A 172 -4.02 -24.31 -12.55
CA GLN A 172 -3.87 -24.82 -11.20
C GLN A 172 -2.47 -24.52 -10.66
N TYR A 173 -2.36 -23.58 -9.73
CA TYR A 173 -1.08 -23.16 -9.15
C TYR A 173 -1.16 -23.21 -7.62
N ASP A 174 -0.48 -24.20 -7.02
CA ASP A 174 -0.41 -24.32 -5.57
C ASP A 174 0.32 -23.12 -4.94
N TYR A 175 -0.39 -22.37 -4.11
CA TYR A 175 0.18 -21.21 -3.41
C TYR A 175 1.31 -21.57 -2.42
N PHE A 176 1.52 -22.84 -2.07
CA PHE A 176 2.68 -23.28 -1.29
C PHE A 176 3.97 -23.43 -2.09
N ASP A 177 3.88 -23.54 -3.42
CA ASP A 177 5.02 -23.74 -4.31
C ASP A 177 5.56 -22.38 -4.78
N SER A 178 6.83 -22.10 -4.52
CA SER A 178 7.47 -20.82 -4.92
C SER A 178 7.48 -20.61 -6.43
N THR A 179 7.58 -21.69 -7.22
CA THR A 179 7.54 -21.62 -8.69
C THR A 179 6.15 -21.21 -9.18
N HIS A 180 5.11 -21.70 -8.52
CA HIS A 180 3.73 -21.31 -8.80
C HIS A 180 3.43 -19.87 -8.37
N VAL A 181 3.98 -19.43 -7.22
CA VAL A 181 3.91 -18.01 -6.81
C VAL A 181 4.56 -17.10 -7.85
N TYR A 182 5.74 -17.46 -8.36
CA TYR A 182 6.38 -16.74 -9.45
C TYR A 182 5.50 -16.66 -10.70
N LYS A 183 4.89 -17.77 -11.14
CA LYS A 183 3.96 -17.77 -12.30
C LYS A 183 2.73 -16.90 -12.10
N MET A 184 2.18 -16.85 -10.89
CA MET A 184 1.05 -15.96 -10.57
C MET A 184 1.45 -14.48 -10.64
N LEU A 185 2.66 -14.14 -10.19
CA LEU A 185 3.22 -12.79 -10.35
C LEU A 185 3.46 -12.46 -11.83
N GLU A 186 3.95 -13.41 -12.62
CA GLU A 186 4.14 -13.25 -14.06
C GLU A 186 2.81 -12.96 -14.78
N LEU A 187 1.75 -13.73 -14.49
CA LEU A 187 0.40 -13.48 -15.03
C LEU A 187 -0.09 -12.08 -14.66
N THR A 188 0.10 -11.69 -13.40
CA THR A 188 -0.31 -10.37 -12.90
C THR A 188 0.48 -9.24 -13.57
N TYR A 189 1.79 -9.42 -13.74
CA TYR A 189 2.65 -8.46 -14.44
C TYR A 189 2.22 -8.28 -15.90
N LYS A 190 1.95 -9.37 -16.61
CA LYS A 190 1.46 -9.33 -18.01
C LYS A 190 0.15 -8.56 -18.12
N ALA A 191 -0.82 -8.82 -17.23
CA ALA A 191 -2.07 -8.06 -17.16
C ALA A 191 -1.83 -6.58 -16.78
N ALA A 192 -0.81 -6.27 -15.98
CA ALA A 192 -0.47 -4.89 -15.64
C ALA A 192 0.09 -4.09 -16.82
N VAL A 193 0.98 -4.69 -17.62
CA VAL A 193 1.73 -3.96 -18.66
C VAL A 193 1.10 -4.06 -20.06
N ASN A 194 0.20 -5.01 -20.30
CA ASN A 194 -0.46 -5.20 -21.59
C ASN A 194 -1.96 -4.88 -21.50
N GLN A 195 -2.39 -3.81 -22.16
CA GLN A 195 -3.78 -3.36 -22.19
C GLN A 195 -4.75 -4.35 -22.89
N GLU A 196 -4.24 -5.29 -23.69
CA GLU A 196 -5.05 -6.34 -24.31
C GLU A 196 -5.25 -7.55 -23.38
N THR A 197 -4.46 -7.65 -22.31
CA THR A 197 -4.57 -8.72 -21.33
C THR A 197 -5.47 -8.27 -20.19
N GLY A 198 -6.64 -8.87 -20.09
CA GLY A 198 -7.58 -8.60 -19.03
C GLY A 198 -7.17 -9.16 -17.67
N PRO A 199 -7.97 -8.91 -16.62
CA PRO A 199 -7.59 -9.21 -15.26
C PRO A 199 -7.41 -10.71 -14.97
N VAL A 200 -6.64 -10.99 -13.91
CA VAL A 200 -6.41 -12.33 -13.38
C VAL A 200 -7.24 -12.57 -12.11
N TYR A 201 -8.01 -13.66 -12.07
CA TYR A 201 -8.77 -14.08 -10.89
C TYR A 201 -8.06 -15.19 -10.10
N LEU A 202 -7.45 -14.82 -8.98
CA LEU A 202 -6.69 -15.72 -8.10
C LEU A 202 -7.58 -16.20 -6.95
N HIS A 203 -7.96 -17.48 -6.94
CA HIS A 203 -9.01 -17.92 -6.04
C HIS A 203 -8.73 -19.19 -5.26
N CYS A 204 -9.35 -19.25 -4.09
CA CYS A 204 -9.38 -20.42 -3.23
C CYS A 204 -10.82 -20.84 -2.94
N TRP A 205 -11.07 -21.65 -1.93
CA TRP A 205 -12.44 -22.15 -1.69
C TRP A 205 -13.37 -21.03 -1.21
N ASN A 206 -12.96 -20.31 -0.17
CA ASN A 206 -13.78 -19.27 0.45
C ASN A 206 -13.36 -17.84 0.08
N GLY A 207 -12.19 -17.68 -0.51
CA GLY A 207 -11.59 -16.37 -0.80
C GLY A 207 -10.77 -15.75 0.31
N TRP A 208 -10.57 -16.43 1.45
CA TRP A 208 -9.86 -15.85 2.60
C TRP A 208 -8.35 -16.10 2.58
N HIS A 209 -7.92 -17.37 2.61
CA HIS A 209 -6.56 -17.69 3.06
C HIS A 209 -5.52 -17.71 1.94
N ALA A 210 -5.67 -18.61 0.96
CA ALA A 210 -4.67 -18.79 -0.10
C ALA A 210 -4.71 -17.63 -1.11
N SER A 211 -5.91 -17.19 -1.50
CA SER A 211 -6.11 -16.02 -2.36
C SER A 211 -5.68 -14.73 -1.65
N GLY A 212 -5.94 -14.61 -0.35
CA GLY A 212 -5.39 -13.54 0.47
C GLY A 212 -3.87 -13.56 0.51
N PHE A 213 -3.25 -14.72 0.67
CA PHE A 213 -1.79 -14.85 0.72
C PHE A 213 -1.14 -14.31 -0.56
N ILE A 214 -1.58 -14.80 -1.73
CA ILE A 214 -1.02 -14.36 -3.00
C ILE A 214 -1.31 -12.89 -3.27
N SER A 215 -2.46 -12.37 -2.81
CA SER A 215 -2.75 -10.94 -2.88
C SER A 215 -1.75 -10.10 -2.07
N GLY A 216 -1.42 -10.50 -0.84
CA GLY A 216 -0.41 -9.81 -0.03
C GLY A 216 0.96 -9.82 -0.72
N VAL A 217 1.32 -10.93 -1.38
CA VAL A 217 2.54 -11.05 -2.18
C VAL A 217 2.51 -10.11 -3.39
N ILE A 218 1.40 -10.03 -4.12
CA ILE A 218 1.20 -9.10 -5.25
C ILE A 218 1.29 -7.65 -4.77
N LEU A 219 0.66 -7.28 -3.65
CA LEU A 219 0.72 -5.93 -3.10
C LEU A 219 2.15 -5.54 -2.70
N LYS A 220 2.95 -6.47 -2.16
CA LYS A 220 4.38 -6.25 -1.91
C LYS A 220 5.16 -6.05 -3.21
N GLN A 221 4.87 -6.86 -4.23
CA GLN A 221 5.55 -6.81 -5.53
C GLN A 221 5.28 -5.51 -6.29
N PHE A 222 4.01 -5.09 -6.37
CA PHE A 222 3.59 -4.03 -7.29
C PHE A 222 3.22 -2.72 -6.58
N CYS A 223 2.81 -2.75 -5.31
CA CYS A 223 2.33 -1.57 -4.59
C CYS A 223 3.26 -1.11 -3.45
N GLY A 224 4.43 -1.73 -3.29
CA GLY A 224 5.41 -1.33 -2.28
C GLY A 224 4.93 -1.56 -0.84
N PHE A 225 3.98 -2.48 -0.62
CA PHE A 225 3.49 -2.78 0.72
C PHE A 225 4.64 -3.25 1.62
N SER A 226 4.68 -2.73 2.85
CA SER A 226 5.58 -3.27 3.86
C SER A 226 5.15 -4.68 4.26
N ASN A 227 6.02 -5.34 5.06
CA ASN A 227 5.68 -6.61 5.67
C ASN A 227 4.36 -6.56 6.46
N TRP A 228 4.13 -5.46 7.18
CA TRP A 228 2.96 -5.30 8.03
C TRP A 228 1.73 -4.86 7.26
N ASP A 229 1.86 -4.00 6.24
CA ASP A 229 0.71 -3.64 5.39
C ASP A 229 0.13 -4.88 4.69
N ALA A 230 1.00 -5.75 4.18
CA ALA A 230 0.58 -6.99 3.51
C ALA A 230 -0.04 -8.00 4.48
N VAL A 231 0.46 -8.09 5.72
CA VAL A 231 -0.14 -8.93 6.78
C VAL A 231 -1.49 -8.36 7.23
N ASN A 232 -1.59 -7.05 7.42
CA ASN A 232 -2.82 -6.38 7.83
C ASN A 232 -3.90 -6.52 6.76
N TYR A 233 -3.54 -6.32 5.49
CA TYR A 233 -4.43 -6.63 4.36
C TYR A 233 -4.91 -8.08 4.43
N TRP A 234 -4.01 -9.03 4.66
CA TRP A 234 -4.35 -10.45 4.74
C TRP A 234 -5.34 -10.71 5.88
N ASP A 235 -5.06 -10.17 7.07
CA ASP A 235 -5.87 -10.36 8.27
C ASP A 235 -7.29 -9.80 8.11
N LEU A 236 -7.42 -8.56 7.65
CA LEU A 236 -8.72 -7.94 7.35
C LEU A 236 -9.47 -8.72 6.27
N GLY A 237 -8.77 -9.14 5.22
CA GLY A 237 -9.34 -9.90 4.11
C GLY A 237 -9.79 -11.32 4.47
N THR A 238 -9.53 -11.80 5.69
CA THR A 238 -10.01 -13.12 6.14
C THR A 238 -11.41 -13.11 6.75
N ASP A 239 -12.01 -11.93 6.98
CA ASP A 239 -13.30 -11.76 7.65
C ASP A 239 -13.37 -12.53 9.00
N GLY A 240 -12.28 -12.51 9.77
CA GLY A 240 -12.17 -13.20 11.06
C GLY A 240 -11.85 -14.71 10.97
N ALA A 241 -11.65 -15.25 9.76
CA ALA A 241 -11.28 -16.66 9.57
C ALA A 241 -9.78 -16.95 9.83
N ASN A 242 -9.04 -16.06 10.49
CA ASN A 242 -7.60 -16.12 10.78
C ASN A 242 -7.26 -16.41 12.26
N THR A 243 -8.26 -16.73 13.09
CA THR A 243 -8.11 -16.88 14.55
C THR A 243 -7.40 -18.15 15.02
N SER A 244 -6.93 -19.02 14.13
CA SER A 244 -6.19 -20.24 14.52
C SER A 244 -4.68 -20.00 14.55
N PRO A 245 -3.92 -20.58 15.52
CA PRO A 245 -2.46 -20.44 15.58
C PRO A 245 -1.73 -20.87 14.29
N ARG A 246 -2.33 -21.78 13.52
CA ARG A 246 -1.77 -22.28 12.25
C ARG A 246 -1.52 -21.18 11.21
N TYR A 247 -2.23 -20.06 11.35
CA TYR A 247 -2.13 -18.94 10.42
C TYR A 247 -0.90 -18.06 10.66
N GLN A 248 -0.19 -18.25 11.78
CA GLN A 248 1.10 -17.59 11.98
C GLN A 248 2.08 -17.92 10.87
N THR A 249 2.09 -19.17 10.42
CA THR A 249 2.92 -19.59 9.27
C THR A 249 2.59 -18.79 8.00
N GLN A 250 1.33 -18.40 7.79
CA GLN A 250 0.95 -17.61 6.61
C GLN A 250 1.46 -16.18 6.72
N ARG A 251 1.29 -15.54 7.88
CA ARG A 251 1.85 -14.20 8.15
C ARG A 251 3.36 -14.18 7.95
N GLU A 252 4.07 -15.16 8.49
CA GLU A 252 5.52 -15.27 8.28
C GLU A 252 5.92 -15.48 6.82
N ARG A 253 5.14 -16.23 6.04
CA ARG A 253 5.42 -16.40 4.60
C ARG A 253 5.25 -15.08 3.83
N ILE A 254 4.23 -14.28 4.16
CA ILE A 254 4.03 -12.95 3.58
C ILE A 254 5.20 -12.03 3.93
N LYS A 255 5.61 -12.00 5.20
CA LYS A 255 6.75 -11.19 5.67
C LYS A 255 8.06 -11.61 4.97
N LYS A 256 8.29 -12.91 4.77
CA LYS A 256 9.51 -13.43 4.13
C LYS A 256 9.62 -13.17 2.63
N PHE A 257 8.50 -13.00 1.93
CA PHE A 257 8.51 -12.73 0.49
C PHE A 257 9.33 -11.48 0.17
N GLN A 258 10.15 -11.54 -0.88
CA GLN A 258 10.91 -10.42 -1.42
C GLN A 258 10.49 -10.19 -2.88
N PRO A 259 10.23 -8.93 -3.29
CA PRO A 259 9.88 -8.62 -4.68
C PRO A 259 10.95 -9.07 -5.68
N TYR A 260 10.50 -9.52 -6.84
CA TYR A 260 11.31 -9.85 -8.00
C TYR A 260 11.57 -8.58 -8.83
N PRO A 261 12.84 -8.18 -9.05
CA PRO A 261 13.17 -6.97 -9.82
C PRO A 261 12.62 -6.96 -11.26
N GLU A 262 12.52 -8.12 -11.88
CA GLU A 262 12.04 -8.31 -13.25
C GLU A 262 10.54 -8.02 -13.43
N PHE A 263 9.76 -7.99 -12.34
CA PHE A 263 8.34 -7.62 -12.35
C PHE A 263 8.08 -6.20 -11.85
N ASN A 264 9.10 -5.34 -11.87
CA ASN A 264 8.92 -3.95 -11.48
C ASN A 264 8.08 -3.20 -12.52
N ILE A 265 7.14 -2.38 -12.05
CA ILE A 265 6.29 -1.52 -12.87
C ILE A 265 6.57 -0.05 -12.56
N SER A 266 6.26 0.85 -13.50
CA SER A 266 6.47 2.28 -13.32
C SER A 266 5.61 2.84 -12.18
N ASP A 267 6.09 3.85 -11.46
CA ASP A 267 5.34 4.44 -10.34
C ASP A 267 4.03 5.10 -10.79
N SER A 268 3.97 5.59 -12.04
CA SER A 268 2.73 6.03 -12.67
C SER A 268 1.70 4.90 -12.72
N LEU A 269 2.12 3.71 -13.14
CA LEU A 269 1.24 2.54 -13.23
C LEU A 269 0.82 2.05 -11.83
N LYS A 270 1.74 2.08 -10.85
CA LYS A 270 1.41 1.81 -9.43
C LYS A 270 0.33 2.76 -8.91
N GLY A 271 0.50 4.07 -9.12
CA GLY A 271 -0.44 5.08 -8.65
C GLY A 271 -1.84 4.98 -9.27
N CYS A 272 -1.94 4.42 -10.48
CA CYS A 272 -3.21 4.16 -11.15
C CYS A 272 -3.93 2.93 -10.59
N MET A 273 -3.18 1.85 -10.33
CA MET A 273 -3.76 0.53 -10.15
C MET A 273 -3.85 0.07 -8.71
N CYS A 274 -2.99 0.56 -7.82
CA CYS A 274 -2.94 0.12 -6.42
C CYS A 274 -4.11 0.72 -5.63
N PRO A 275 -5.10 -0.09 -5.21
CA PRO A 275 -6.20 0.40 -4.39
C PRO A 275 -5.68 0.75 -2.99
N PRO A 276 -6.28 1.76 -2.31
CA PRO A 276 -5.90 2.09 -0.95
C PRO A 276 -6.39 1.01 0.04
N MET A 277 -5.78 0.95 1.22
CA MET A 277 -6.41 0.31 2.38
C MET A 277 -7.65 1.11 2.80
N PRO A 278 -8.62 0.49 3.51
CA PRO A 278 -9.78 1.21 4.02
C PRO A 278 -9.38 2.39 4.89
N GLU A 279 -10.12 3.49 4.79
CA GLU A 279 -9.89 4.69 5.60
C GLU A 279 -10.03 4.40 7.09
N TYR A 280 -10.99 3.55 7.46
CA TYR A 280 -11.24 3.13 8.84
C TYR A 280 -10.95 1.65 9.00
N ILE A 281 -9.97 1.34 9.86
CA ILE A 281 -9.61 -0.04 10.21
C ILE A 281 -9.91 -0.25 11.68
N ASP A 282 -10.76 -1.24 11.96
CA ASP A 282 -10.99 -1.72 13.32
C ASP A 282 -9.75 -2.48 13.81
N SER A 283 -8.99 -1.87 14.72
CA SER A 283 -7.75 -2.43 15.24
C SER A 283 -7.93 -3.77 15.96
N SER A 284 -9.15 -4.10 16.41
CA SER A 284 -9.45 -5.39 17.03
C SER A 284 -9.36 -6.56 16.04
N GLN A 285 -9.39 -6.27 14.74
CA GLN A 285 -9.28 -7.25 13.66
C GLN A 285 -7.83 -7.47 13.20
N LEU A 286 -6.92 -6.61 13.65
CA LEU A 286 -5.51 -6.68 13.29
C LEU A 286 -4.74 -7.62 14.22
N HIS A 287 -3.72 -8.27 13.65
CA HIS A 287 -2.86 -9.16 14.40
C HIS A 287 -1.67 -8.40 14.99
N VAL A 288 -1.73 -8.11 16.28
CA VAL A 288 -0.64 -7.41 16.99
C VAL A 288 0.39 -8.41 17.50
N GLU A 289 1.60 -8.35 16.95
CA GLU A 289 2.80 -9.01 17.46
C GLU A 289 3.71 -8.06 18.24
N ILE A 290 4.63 -8.61 19.04
CA ILE A 290 5.61 -7.84 19.83
C ILE A 290 6.51 -6.94 18.98
N GLU A 291 6.70 -7.27 17.71
CA GLU A 291 7.43 -6.45 16.74
C GLU A 291 6.79 -5.06 16.57
N HIS A 292 5.48 -4.90 16.78
CA HIS A 292 4.82 -3.60 16.72
C HIS A 292 5.24 -2.65 17.84
N LEU A 293 5.69 -3.16 19.00
CA LEU A 293 6.27 -2.29 20.04
C LEU A 293 7.61 -1.68 19.60
N VAL A 294 8.25 -2.25 18.57
CA VAL A 294 9.51 -1.74 18.00
C VAL A 294 9.23 -0.77 16.85
N ILE A 295 8.18 -1.02 16.06
CA ILE A 295 7.91 -0.30 14.81
C ILE A 295 6.91 0.85 14.98
N VAL A 296 5.90 0.65 15.84
CA VAL A 296 4.79 1.59 16.09
C VAL A 296 4.33 1.50 17.56
N PRO A 297 5.23 1.74 18.54
CA PRO A 297 4.90 1.61 19.96
C PRO A 297 3.67 2.42 20.37
N GLU A 298 3.43 3.58 19.76
CA GLU A 298 2.28 4.45 19.96
C GLU A 298 0.94 3.75 19.73
N ALA A 299 0.86 2.83 18.77
CA ALA A 299 -0.36 2.11 18.39
C ALA A 299 -0.79 1.05 19.44
N ILE A 300 0.11 0.68 20.37
CA ILE A 300 -0.18 -0.30 21.42
C ILE A 300 -0.52 0.44 22.72
N PRO A 301 -1.78 0.42 23.18
CA PRO A 301 -2.17 1.14 24.39
C PRO A 301 -1.63 0.48 25.65
N VAL A 302 -1.48 1.27 26.72
CA VAL A 302 -1.23 0.74 28.07
C VAL A 302 -2.39 -0.18 28.47
N GLY A 303 -2.05 -1.30 29.09
CA GLY A 303 -2.97 -2.38 29.46
C GLY A 303 -3.20 -3.42 28.36
N PHE A 304 -2.67 -3.22 27.15
CA PHE A 304 -2.77 -4.19 26.07
C PHE A 304 -1.86 -5.41 26.31
N ASP A 305 -2.39 -6.60 26.04
CA ASP A 305 -1.68 -7.88 26.15
C ASP A 305 -1.19 -8.33 24.76
N VAL A 306 0.13 -8.41 24.57
CA VAL A 306 0.75 -8.86 23.31
C VAL A 306 1.22 -10.31 23.43
N VAL A 307 0.77 -11.21 22.56
CA VAL A 307 1.16 -12.62 22.59
C VAL A 307 2.54 -12.82 21.95
N LEU A 308 3.40 -13.62 22.60
CA LEU A 308 4.68 -14.06 22.02
C LEU A 308 4.49 -15.38 21.24
N TYR A 309 4.09 -15.30 19.98
CA TYR A 309 3.76 -16.44 19.12
C TYR A 309 4.93 -17.40 18.79
N ASN A 310 6.17 -16.91 18.85
CA ASN A 310 7.39 -17.69 18.65
C ASN A 310 7.91 -18.31 19.95
N VAL A 311 7.36 -17.94 21.11
CA VAL A 311 7.66 -18.58 22.40
C VAL A 311 6.75 -19.79 22.59
N LYS A 312 7.32 -20.99 22.39
CA LYS A 312 6.58 -22.26 22.42
C LYS A 312 7.11 -23.21 23.47
N PHE A 313 6.20 -23.69 24.33
CA PHE A 313 6.51 -24.71 25.32
C PHE A 313 5.90 -26.06 24.95
N GLY A 314 6.71 -27.11 25.09
CA GLY A 314 6.20 -28.48 25.07
C GLY A 314 5.19 -28.75 26.20
N PRO A 315 4.38 -29.82 26.09
CA PRO A 315 3.47 -30.23 27.16
C PRO A 315 4.19 -30.39 28.50
N GLY A 316 3.70 -29.73 29.55
CA GLY A 316 4.31 -29.74 30.89
C GLY A 316 5.69 -29.09 31.03
N LYS A 317 6.33 -28.67 29.93
CA LYS A 317 7.64 -28.00 29.94
C LYS A 317 7.49 -26.54 30.36
N THR A 318 8.47 -26.05 31.13
CA THR A 318 8.54 -24.65 31.59
C THR A 318 9.69 -23.87 30.96
N THR A 319 10.50 -24.52 30.13
CA THR A 319 11.65 -23.94 29.42
C THR A 319 11.67 -24.40 27.96
N PHE A 320 12.41 -23.69 27.12
CA PHE A 320 12.71 -24.06 25.74
C PHE A 320 14.15 -23.65 25.37
N GLY A 321 14.73 -24.27 24.36
CA GLY A 321 16.10 -24.00 23.91
C GLY A 321 16.20 -22.75 23.02
N ASN A 322 17.41 -22.19 22.90
CA ASN A 322 17.71 -21.03 22.06
C ASN A 322 16.82 -19.80 22.32
N ILE A 323 16.60 -19.47 23.60
CA ILE A 323 15.81 -18.29 23.98
C ILE A 323 16.42 -16.97 23.45
N SER A 324 17.76 -16.86 23.42
CA SER A 324 18.45 -15.67 22.92
C SER A 324 18.20 -15.40 21.43
N GLY A 325 18.04 -16.46 20.62
CA GLY A 325 17.73 -16.36 19.20
C GLY A 325 16.23 -16.34 18.88
N ASN A 326 15.36 -16.36 19.89
CA ASN A 326 13.92 -16.34 19.68
C ASN A 326 13.48 -14.95 19.19
N LYS A 327 12.82 -14.88 18.04
CA LYS A 327 12.44 -13.61 17.38
C LYS A 327 11.63 -12.69 18.30
N ASP A 328 10.71 -13.23 19.08
CA ASP A 328 9.86 -12.43 19.97
C ASP A 328 10.64 -11.87 21.15
N ILE A 329 11.57 -12.65 21.68
CA ILE A 329 12.47 -12.21 22.76
C ILE A 329 13.42 -11.14 22.25
N VAL A 330 13.96 -11.29 21.04
CA VAL A 330 14.80 -10.27 20.39
C VAL A 330 14.02 -8.97 20.20
N ASN A 331 12.78 -9.03 19.71
CA ASN A 331 11.94 -7.86 19.53
C ASN A 331 11.53 -7.22 20.86
N LEU A 332 11.23 -8.02 21.89
CA LEU A 332 10.95 -7.51 23.23
C LEU A 332 12.14 -6.74 23.81
N LYS A 333 13.36 -7.27 23.65
CA LYS A 333 14.59 -6.59 24.04
C LYS A 333 14.75 -5.24 23.33
N LYS A 334 14.61 -5.23 22.00
CA LYS A 334 14.64 -3.99 21.21
C LYS A 334 13.62 -2.96 21.69
N ALA A 335 12.39 -3.38 21.99
CA ALA A 335 11.36 -2.48 22.51
C ALA A 335 11.75 -1.88 23.87
N LEU A 336 12.33 -2.68 24.78
CA LEU A 336 12.83 -2.20 26.06
C LEU A 336 14.05 -1.27 25.92
N ASP A 337 14.90 -1.50 24.93
CA ASP A 337 16.06 -0.66 24.62
C ASP A 337 15.62 0.70 24.06
N GLN A 338 14.62 0.71 23.18
CA GLN A 338 14.12 1.91 22.50
C GLN A 338 13.27 2.81 23.41
N ASP A 339 12.52 2.24 24.35
CA ASP A 339 11.70 3.01 25.29
C ASP A 339 12.17 2.75 26.73
N PRO A 340 12.96 3.66 27.35
CA PRO A 340 13.37 3.54 28.75
C PRO A 340 12.22 3.50 29.75
N ASN A 341 11.04 4.02 29.40
CA ASN A 341 9.85 4.06 30.26
C ASN A 341 8.93 2.84 30.06
N LEU A 342 9.24 1.93 29.13
CA LEU A 342 8.46 0.72 28.91
C LEU A 342 8.58 -0.20 30.12
N VAL A 343 7.47 -0.40 30.83
CA VAL A 343 7.32 -1.33 31.96
C VAL A 343 6.34 -2.41 31.55
N ILE A 344 6.68 -3.67 31.82
CA ILE A 344 5.92 -4.83 31.34
C ILE A 344 5.57 -5.83 32.44
N GLU A 345 4.48 -6.57 32.24
CA GLU A 345 4.19 -7.80 32.98
C GLU A 345 4.27 -8.99 32.02
N ILE A 346 5.13 -9.97 32.34
CA ILE A 346 5.27 -11.22 31.62
C ILE A 346 4.23 -12.21 32.16
N GLY A 347 3.15 -12.41 31.41
CA GLY A 347 2.04 -13.29 31.74
C GLY A 347 2.21 -14.68 31.14
N GLY A 348 2.20 -15.73 31.97
CA GLY A 348 2.21 -17.12 31.52
C GLY A 348 0.82 -17.74 31.51
N TYR A 349 0.53 -18.56 30.51
CA TYR A 349 -0.75 -19.28 30.38
C TYR A 349 -0.56 -20.76 30.00
N THR A 350 -1.58 -21.57 30.30
CA THR A 350 -1.68 -22.97 29.89
C THR A 350 -2.97 -23.24 29.11
N ASP A 351 -3.04 -24.42 28.49
CA ASP A 351 -4.33 -25.00 28.15
C ASP A 351 -5.05 -25.54 29.40
N ASN A 352 -6.25 -26.09 29.22
CA ASN A 352 -7.08 -26.60 30.32
C ASN A 352 -6.79 -28.06 30.73
N SER A 353 -5.68 -28.66 30.27
CA SER A 353 -5.33 -30.03 30.62
C SER A 353 -4.76 -30.09 32.04
N GLY A 354 -5.16 -31.07 32.85
CA GLY A 354 -4.67 -31.24 34.21
C GLY A 354 -5.39 -30.37 35.26
N SER A 355 -4.88 -30.35 36.49
CA SER A 355 -5.52 -29.60 37.58
C SER A 355 -5.19 -28.11 37.50
N HIS A 356 -6.15 -27.27 37.92
CA HIS A 356 -5.98 -25.81 37.91
C HIS A 356 -4.74 -25.35 38.68
N ALA A 357 -4.51 -25.89 39.89
CA ALA A 357 -3.34 -25.56 40.70
C ALA A 357 -2.01 -25.87 39.99
N LYS A 358 -1.91 -27.03 39.31
CA LYS A 358 -0.72 -27.38 38.52
C LYS A 358 -0.53 -26.45 37.33
N ASN A 359 -1.62 -26.04 36.69
CA ASN A 359 -1.57 -25.12 35.56
C ASN A 359 -1.11 -23.72 35.97
N VAL A 360 -1.56 -23.21 37.13
CA VAL A 360 -1.07 -21.94 37.69
C VAL A 360 0.43 -22.04 37.97
N ASP A 361 0.92 -23.10 38.62
CA ASP A 361 2.35 -23.31 38.86
C ASP A 361 3.17 -23.37 37.56
N ILE A 362 2.75 -24.19 36.58
CA ILE A 362 3.44 -24.33 35.28
C ILE A 362 3.51 -22.99 34.56
N SER A 363 2.39 -22.26 34.52
CA SER A 363 2.33 -20.96 33.87
C SER A 363 3.23 -19.93 34.54
N ASN A 364 3.30 -19.93 35.88
CA ASN A 364 4.17 -19.04 36.64
C ASN A 364 5.64 -19.32 36.33
N ARG A 365 6.05 -20.60 36.35
CA ARG A 365 7.43 -21.00 36.02
C ARG A 365 7.83 -20.66 34.59
N ARG A 366 6.90 -20.71 33.62
CA ARG A 366 7.15 -20.27 32.23
C ARG A 366 7.38 -18.77 32.13
N ALA A 367 6.55 -17.98 32.81
CA ALA A 367 6.71 -16.53 32.88
C ALA A 367 8.04 -16.16 33.55
N LYS A 368 8.35 -16.82 34.67
CA LYS A 368 9.63 -16.66 35.39
C LYS A 368 10.83 -17.01 34.52
N PHE A 369 10.75 -18.08 33.71
CA PHE A 369 11.84 -18.44 32.80
C PHE A 369 12.19 -17.32 31.81
N VAL A 370 11.18 -16.65 31.25
CA VAL A 370 11.40 -15.49 30.36
C VAL A 370 11.93 -14.30 31.17
N TYR A 371 11.35 -14.02 32.34
CA TYR A 371 11.82 -12.96 33.25
C TYR A 371 13.31 -13.12 33.61
N ASP A 372 13.70 -14.30 34.09
CA ASP A 372 15.07 -14.60 34.51
C ASP A 372 16.07 -14.40 33.35
N HIS A 373 15.66 -14.73 32.13
CA HIS A 373 16.46 -14.48 30.93
C HIS A 373 16.63 -12.99 30.64
N MET A 374 15.60 -12.18 30.86
CA MET A 374 15.68 -10.72 30.67
C MET A 374 16.59 -10.07 31.74
N ILE A 375 16.46 -10.48 33.01
CA ILE A 375 17.36 -10.02 34.09
C ILE A 375 18.81 -10.42 33.78
N ALA A 376 19.06 -11.67 33.39
CA ALA A 376 20.39 -12.14 32.99
C ALA A 376 20.93 -11.41 31.75
N SER A 377 20.06 -10.79 30.95
CA SER A 377 20.44 -9.97 29.80
C SER A 377 20.71 -8.50 30.16
N GLY A 378 20.60 -8.11 31.44
CA GLY A 378 20.94 -6.79 31.94
C GLY A 378 19.77 -5.81 32.07
N TYR A 379 18.52 -6.25 31.87
CA TYR A 379 17.37 -5.38 32.08
C TYR A 379 17.03 -5.27 33.57
N PRO A 380 16.69 -4.07 34.05
CA PRO A 380 16.44 -3.83 35.48
C PRO A 380 15.13 -4.47 35.96
N GLU A 381 15.12 -4.95 37.20
CA GLU A 381 13.97 -5.62 37.81
C GLU A 381 12.74 -4.70 37.90
N GLU A 382 12.92 -3.41 38.18
CA GLU A 382 11.82 -2.45 38.29
C GLU A 382 11.03 -2.24 36.99
N ARG A 383 11.57 -2.63 35.83
CA ARG A 383 10.90 -2.51 34.53
C ARG A 383 10.05 -3.73 34.18
N MET A 384 10.08 -4.78 35.00
CA MET A 384 9.39 -6.01 34.67
C MET A 384 8.86 -6.76 35.88
N THR A 385 7.72 -7.41 35.67
CA THR A 385 7.12 -8.34 36.62
C THR A 385 6.72 -9.60 35.88
N TYR A 386 6.42 -10.68 36.60
CA TYR A 386 5.92 -11.91 35.99
C TYR A 386 4.78 -12.53 36.78
N LYS A 387 3.85 -13.18 36.09
CA LYS A 387 2.69 -13.83 36.71
C LYS A 387 2.20 -15.03 35.92
N GLY A 388 1.81 -16.09 36.64
CA GLY A 388 1.14 -17.25 36.07
C GLY A 388 -0.37 -17.15 36.18
N TYR A 389 -1.09 -17.20 35.06
CA TYR A 389 -2.55 -17.15 34.98
C TYR A 389 -3.22 -18.52 34.81
N GLY A 390 -2.43 -19.58 34.67
CA GLY A 390 -2.94 -20.94 34.45
C GLY A 390 -3.81 -21.03 33.18
N PRO A 391 -4.97 -21.72 33.23
CA PRO A 391 -5.82 -21.93 32.07
C PRO A 391 -6.83 -20.78 31.83
N ALA A 392 -6.70 -19.66 32.55
CA ALA A 392 -7.61 -18.53 32.41
C ALA A 392 -7.46 -17.85 31.03
N LYS A 393 -8.53 -17.16 30.59
CA LYS A 393 -8.56 -16.38 29.34
C LYS A 393 -7.98 -17.15 28.12
N PRO A 394 -8.55 -18.31 27.74
CA PRO A 394 -8.09 -19.01 26.55
C PRO A 394 -8.40 -18.19 25.30
N ILE A 395 -7.39 -17.92 24.48
CA ILE A 395 -7.55 -17.21 23.19
C ILE A 395 -7.88 -18.15 22.03
N PHE A 396 -7.68 -19.46 22.22
CA PHE A 396 -8.07 -20.49 21.27
C PHE A 396 -8.95 -21.56 21.93
N SER A 397 -9.72 -22.28 21.13
CA SER A 397 -10.51 -23.41 21.62
C SER A 397 -9.62 -24.47 22.27
N ASN A 398 -10.00 -24.98 23.45
CA ASN A 398 -9.31 -26.09 24.08
C ASN A 398 -9.74 -27.48 23.53
N ARG A 399 -10.69 -27.52 22.60
CA ARG A 399 -11.24 -28.77 22.05
C ARG A 399 -10.20 -29.59 21.30
N TYR A 400 -9.36 -28.94 20.48
CA TYR A 400 -8.43 -29.64 19.60
C TYR A 400 -6.98 -29.52 20.10
N LYS A 401 -6.18 -30.56 19.89
CA LYS A 401 -4.75 -30.58 20.30
C LYS A 401 -3.96 -29.44 19.66
N SER A 402 -4.24 -29.15 18.38
CA SER A 402 -3.58 -28.08 17.61
C SER A 402 -3.87 -26.68 18.16
N THR A 403 -5.07 -26.44 18.70
CA THR A 403 -5.46 -25.14 19.25
C THR A 403 -5.06 -24.99 20.71
N ARG A 404 -5.01 -26.08 21.49
CA ARG A 404 -4.47 -26.09 22.86
C ARG A 404 -3.02 -25.60 22.93
N GLU A 405 -2.21 -25.88 21.92
CA GLU A 405 -0.84 -25.38 21.87
C GLU A 405 -0.76 -23.86 21.92
N GLY A 406 -1.63 -23.16 21.20
CA GLY A 406 -1.67 -21.70 21.24
C GLY A 406 -2.09 -21.13 22.59
N ASN A 407 -2.79 -21.90 23.44
CA ASN A 407 -3.13 -21.46 24.80
C ASN A 407 -1.94 -21.59 25.78
N ARG A 408 -0.93 -22.41 25.44
CA ARG A 408 0.34 -22.53 26.19
C ARG A 408 1.30 -21.43 25.76
N ARG A 409 1.00 -20.19 26.14
CA ARG A 409 1.64 -18.98 25.62
C ARG A 409 2.22 -18.09 26.71
N ILE A 410 3.05 -17.14 26.28
CA ILE A 410 3.43 -15.96 27.04
C ILE A 410 2.72 -14.75 26.43
N GLU A 411 2.22 -13.88 27.27
CA GLU A 411 1.76 -12.55 26.91
C GLU A 411 2.63 -11.50 27.60
N ILE A 412 2.83 -10.37 26.94
CA ILE A 412 3.47 -9.19 27.47
C ILE A 412 2.39 -8.13 27.63
N LYS A 413 2.04 -7.81 28.88
CA LYS A 413 1.17 -6.69 29.17
C LYS A 413 1.99 -5.42 29.25
N VAL A 414 1.62 -4.41 28.48
CA VAL A 414 2.21 -3.07 28.59
C VAL A 414 1.65 -2.40 29.85
N VAL A 415 2.46 -2.25 30.89
CA VAL A 415 2.03 -1.63 32.17
C VAL A 415 2.23 -0.13 32.14
N ASN A 416 3.35 0.31 31.56
CA ASN A 416 3.66 1.71 31.31
C ASN A 416 4.52 1.80 30.05
N LYS A 417 4.50 2.94 29.37
CA LYS A 417 5.38 3.26 28.25
C LYS A 417 5.47 4.76 28.08
N THR A 418 6.42 5.24 27.30
CA THR A 418 6.42 6.64 26.88
C THR A 418 5.12 6.95 26.12
N VAL A 419 4.43 8.01 26.56
CA VAL A 419 3.22 8.50 25.87
C VAL A 419 3.67 9.37 24.72
N HIS A 420 3.59 8.83 23.51
CA HIS A 420 3.72 9.62 22.29
C HIS A 420 2.39 10.36 22.09
N GLY A 421 2.40 11.69 22.09
CA GLY A 421 1.22 12.48 21.71
C GLY A 421 0.78 12.14 20.28
N GLY A 422 -0.50 12.30 19.95
CA GLY A 422 -1.04 12.04 18.59
C GLY A 422 -0.36 12.84 17.47
N ASP A 423 0.44 13.85 17.84
CA ASP A 423 1.29 14.72 17.02
C ASP A 423 2.60 14.03 16.57
N LYS A 424 2.92 12.86 17.14
CA LYS A 424 3.97 11.95 16.68
C LYS A 424 3.35 10.67 16.13
N LEU A 425 2.53 10.80 15.10
CA LEU A 425 2.35 9.69 14.17
C LEU A 425 3.69 9.47 13.47
N VAL A 426 4.41 8.52 14.05
CA VAL A 426 5.57 7.80 13.56
C VAL A 426 6.94 8.44 13.74
N ASP A 427 7.68 7.87 14.70
CA ASP A 427 9.13 7.93 14.77
C ASP A 427 9.71 6.81 13.88
N GLU A 428 10.51 7.18 12.88
CA GLU A 428 10.93 6.36 11.74
C GLU A 428 12.40 5.96 11.75
N ASP A 429 13.02 5.85 12.91
CA ASP A 429 14.47 5.59 13.06
C ASP A 429 14.97 4.20 12.57
N ILE A 430 14.25 3.53 11.67
CA ILE A 430 14.72 2.33 10.94
C ILE A 430 15.07 2.66 9.46
N HIS A 431 14.74 3.85 8.96
CA HIS A 431 15.20 4.34 7.65
C HIS A 431 15.63 5.80 7.76
N ASN A 432 16.93 6.02 8.01
CA ASN A 432 17.56 7.34 8.13
C ASN A 432 17.32 8.23 6.89
N ASP A 433 16.24 8.98 6.91
CA ASP A 433 16.07 10.23 6.18
C ASP A 433 16.63 11.33 7.12
N ALA A 434 17.91 11.66 6.98
CA ALA A 434 18.72 12.37 7.99
C ALA A 434 18.25 13.78 8.42
N ASN A 435 17.19 14.33 7.82
CA ASN A 435 16.71 15.69 8.02
C ASN A 435 15.23 15.79 8.44
N VAL A 436 14.61 14.69 8.91
CA VAL A 436 13.20 14.71 9.37
C VAL A 436 13.05 15.66 10.57
N VAL A 437 12.15 16.64 10.44
CA VAL A 437 11.87 17.64 11.47
C VAL A 437 10.60 17.29 12.25
N ASN A 438 10.53 17.68 13.52
CA ASN A 438 9.31 17.47 14.32
C ASN A 438 8.18 18.45 13.93
N GLU A 439 6.96 18.21 14.39
CA GLU A 439 5.79 19.02 14.00
C GLU A 439 5.92 20.51 14.38
N GLU A 440 6.55 20.82 15.52
CA GLU A 440 6.76 22.21 15.93
C GLU A 440 7.77 22.91 15.01
N GLN A 441 8.84 22.21 14.63
CA GLN A 441 9.84 22.70 13.68
C GLN A 441 9.25 22.85 12.27
N LEU A 442 8.41 21.90 11.84
CA LEU A 442 7.71 21.96 10.55
C LEU A 442 6.72 23.14 10.50
N LYS A 443 5.98 23.38 11.59
CA LYS A 443 5.09 24.55 11.67
C LYS A 443 5.87 25.87 11.54
N LYS A 444 7.05 25.96 12.17
CA LYS A 444 7.93 27.14 12.11
C LYS A 444 8.64 27.29 10.75
N SER A 445 8.74 26.23 9.96
CA SER A 445 9.38 26.30 8.63
C SER A 445 8.42 26.73 7.52
N TYR A 446 7.13 26.94 7.80
CA TYR A 446 6.18 27.40 6.79
C TYR A 446 6.23 28.91 6.52
N LEU A 447 5.92 29.31 5.29
CA LEU A 447 5.92 30.71 4.86
C LEU A 447 4.83 31.53 5.56
N THR A 448 3.71 30.89 5.94
CA THR A 448 2.67 31.53 6.76
C THR A 448 3.19 31.94 8.13
N TYR A 449 3.97 31.08 8.78
CA TYR A 449 4.62 31.38 10.05
C TYR A 449 5.56 32.59 9.91
N PHE A 450 6.33 32.65 8.82
CA PHE A 450 7.17 33.80 8.50
C PHE A 450 6.37 35.11 8.41
N PHE A 451 5.25 35.13 7.70
CA PHE A 451 4.44 36.36 7.58
C PHE A 451 3.85 36.84 8.92
N GLU A 452 3.62 35.93 9.86
CA GLU A 452 3.15 36.28 11.21
C GLU A 452 4.29 36.71 12.15
N HIS A 453 5.53 36.30 11.86
CA HIS A 453 6.72 36.48 12.71
C HIS A 453 7.88 37.12 11.95
N GLU A 454 7.61 38.06 11.05
CA GLU A 454 8.60 38.63 10.11
C GLU A 454 9.88 39.14 10.80
N LYS A 455 9.77 39.67 12.03
CA LYS A 455 10.90 40.18 12.83
C LYS A 455 11.88 39.10 13.30
N GLU A 456 11.48 37.83 13.25
CA GLU A 456 12.28 36.67 13.63
C GLU A 456 12.99 36.04 12.42
N GLY A 457 12.61 36.41 11.19
CA GLY A 457 13.21 35.95 9.94
C GLY A 457 14.40 36.84 9.53
N GLY A 458 15.56 36.23 9.27
CA GLY A 458 16.78 36.90 8.80
C GLY A 458 17.22 36.46 7.41
N MET A 459 18.25 37.12 6.85
CA MET A 459 18.91 36.67 5.62
C MET A 459 19.44 35.23 5.78
N GLY A 460 19.27 34.40 4.75
CA GLY A 460 19.58 32.96 4.77
C GLY A 460 18.49 32.10 5.40
N SER A 461 17.34 32.67 5.78
CA SER A 461 16.19 31.89 6.24
C SER A 461 15.50 31.18 5.07
N VAL A 462 15.05 29.96 5.33
CA VAL A 462 14.39 29.08 4.36
C VAL A 462 13.02 28.71 4.88
N TYR A 463 12.00 28.91 4.05
CA TYR A 463 10.61 28.62 4.41
C TYR A 463 9.88 27.86 3.30
N ILE A 464 9.06 26.89 3.69
CA ILE A 464 8.25 26.05 2.81
C ILE A 464 6.98 26.79 2.42
N VAL A 465 6.60 26.75 1.14
CA VAL A 465 5.30 27.25 0.69
C VAL A 465 4.20 26.29 1.16
N ASP A 466 3.39 26.73 2.13
CA ASP A 466 2.34 25.92 2.75
C ASP A 466 1.38 25.31 1.73
N SER A 467 1.16 23.99 1.83
CA SER A 467 0.12 23.28 1.05
C SER A 467 0.15 23.55 -0.46
N LEU A 468 1.32 23.87 -1.03
CA LEU A 468 1.49 23.98 -2.47
C LEU A 468 1.65 22.58 -3.08
N MET A 469 0.52 22.00 -3.48
CA MET A 469 0.46 20.63 -3.96
C MET A 469 0.67 20.55 -5.47
N PHE A 470 1.53 19.63 -5.90
CA PHE A 470 1.68 19.23 -7.30
C PHE A 470 1.03 17.86 -7.51
N ALA A 471 0.31 17.68 -8.61
CA ALA A 471 -0.13 16.35 -9.03
C ALA A 471 1.08 15.42 -9.28
N SER A 472 0.85 14.11 -9.23
CA SER A 472 1.92 13.13 -9.45
C SER A 472 2.62 13.37 -10.78
N SER A 473 3.96 13.35 -10.79
CA SER A 473 4.80 13.65 -11.96
C SER A 473 4.53 15.00 -12.64
N SER A 474 3.82 15.91 -11.96
CA SER A 474 3.48 17.24 -12.49
C SER A 474 4.30 18.34 -11.82
N ALA A 475 4.55 19.39 -12.59
CA ALA A 475 5.07 20.67 -12.15
C ALA A 475 4.06 21.81 -12.31
N VAL A 476 2.81 21.50 -12.69
CA VAL A 476 1.76 22.50 -12.86
C VAL A 476 1.27 22.98 -11.50
N ILE A 477 1.32 24.29 -11.27
CA ILE A 477 0.74 24.93 -10.08
C ILE A 477 -0.79 24.91 -10.22
N PRO A 478 -1.55 24.49 -9.19
CA PRO A 478 -3.00 24.54 -9.22
C PRO A 478 -3.53 25.96 -9.46
N GLU A 479 -4.66 26.10 -10.16
CA GLU A 479 -5.30 27.42 -10.37
C GLU A 479 -5.86 28.03 -9.08
N THR A 480 -6.24 27.17 -8.12
CA THR A 480 -6.80 27.57 -6.82
C THR A 480 -6.27 26.68 -5.70
N GLY A 481 -6.24 27.18 -4.47
CA GLY A 481 -5.86 26.39 -3.29
C GLY A 481 -5.09 27.22 -2.28
N TYR A 482 -4.90 26.67 -1.08
CA TYR A 482 -4.22 27.38 0.01
C TYR A 482 -2.77 27.77 -0.35
N GLY A 483 -2.00 26.89 -1.01
CA GLY A 483 -0.66 27.23 -1.48
C GLY A 483 -0.62 28.36 -2.51
N VAL A 484 -1.66 28.53 -3.32
CA VAL A 484 -1.77 29.67 -4.26
C VAL A 484 -1.98 30.97 -3.49
N ILE A 485 -2.79 30.95 -2.42
CA ILE A 485 -2.98 32.11 -1.52
C ILE A 485 -1.66 32.48 -0.85
N VAL A 486 -0.87 31.49 -0.43
CA VAL A 486 0.45 31.70 0.19
C VAL A 486 1.43 32.32 -0.82
N LEU A 487 1.43 31.88 -2.08
CA LEU A 487 2.20 32.52 -3.15
C LEU A 487 1.74 33.96 -3.42
N GLN A 488 0.44 34.26 -3.34
CA GLN A 488 -0.06 35.63 -3.46
C GLN A 488 0.41 36.53 -2.32
N ASN A 489 0.44 36.01 -1.09
CA ASN A 489 1.01 36.72 0.06
C ASN A 489 2.51 36.97 -0.13
N LEU A 490 3.25 35.99 -0.68
CA LEU A 490 4.66 36.19 -1.05
C LEU A 490 4.83 37.29 -2.11
N ILE A 491 3.99 37.33 -3.14
CA ILE A 491 4.01 38.40 -4.16
C ILE A 491 3.78 39.77 -3.51
N LYS A 492 2.81 39.87 -2.60
CA LYS A 492 2.54 41.11 -1.86
C LYS A 492 3.77 41.54 -1.06
N TYR A 493 4.35 40.62 -0.28
CA TYR A 493 5.56 40.87 0.50
C TYR A 493 6.74 41.33 -0.36
N LEU A 494 7.07 40.60 -1.44
CA LEU A 494 8.16 40.98 -2.35
C LEU A 494 7.91 42.32 -3.05
N ASN A 495 6.66 42.74 -3.18
CA ASN A 495 6.30 44.05 -3.69
C ASN A 495 6.47 45.17 -2.65
N GLU A 496 6.27 44.90 -1.38
CA GLU A 496 6.49 45.87 -0.29
C GLU A 496 8.00 45.99 0.01
N HIS A 497 8.75 44.91 -0.14
CA HIS A 497 10.19 44.83 0.13
C HIS A 497 10.99 44.71 -1.17
N LYS A 498 11.15 45.82 -1.90
CA LYS A 498 11.69 45.84 -3.29
C LYS A 498 13.14 45.35 -3.45
N LEU A 499 13.93 45.35 -2.40
CA LEU A 499 15.33 44.93 -2.45
C LEU A 499 15.50 43.42 -2.24
N THR A 500 14.56 42.78 -1.54
CA THR A 500 14.62 41.35 -1.20
C THR A 500 14.78 40.46 -2.43
N LYS A 501 15.79 39.60 -2.41
CA LYS A 501 15.98 38.52 -3.39
C LYS A 501 15.64 37.17 -2.78
N ILE A 502 15.15 36.25 -3.60
CA ILE A 502 14.80 34.89 -3.18
C ILE A 502 15.41 33.83 -4.08
N GLN A 503 15.72 32.68 -3.49
CA GLN A 503 16.07 31.45 -4.17
C GLN A 503 14.91 30.45 -3.97
N ILE A 504 14.44 29.85 -5.06
CA ILE A 504 13.32 28.90 -5.08
C ILE A 504 13.89 27.50 -5.23
N ASN A 505 13.75 26.69 -4.19
CA ASN A 505 14.30 25.34 -4.14
C ASN A 505 13.16 24.31 -4.26
N GLY A 506 13.20 23.49 -5.30
CA GLY A 506 12.23 22.42 -5.52
C GLY A 506 12.73 21.08 -4.99
N TYR A 507 11.82 20.32 -4.37
CA TYR A 507 12.09 18.97 -3.87
C TYR A 507 11.04 17.96 -4.35
N THR A 508 11.44 16.70 -4.42
CA THR A 508 10.54 15.54 -4.58
C THR A 508 10.59 14.66 -3.34
N ASP A 509 9.63 13.75 -3.23
CA ASP A 509 9.80 12.58 -2.37
C ASP A 509 10.78 11.57 -3.01
N SER A 510 11.14 10.52 -2.27
CA SER A 510 12.11 9.51 -2.72
C SER A 510 11.54 8.41 -3.63
N SER A 511 10.27 8.51 -4.03
CA SER A 511 9.70 7.64 -5.06
C SER A 511 10.30 8.01 -6.43
N GLY A 512 10.44 7.03 -7.33
CA GLY A 512 11.03 7.25 -8.65
C GLY A 512 12.56 7.11 -8.69
N ILE A 513 13.10 7.23 -9.91
CA ILE A 513 14.55 7.22 -10.15
C ILE A 513 15.15 8.61 -9.93
N LYS A 514 16.40 8.66 -9.48
CA LYS A 514 17.09 9.91 -9.10
C LYS A 514 17.05 10.95 -10.21
N GLU A 515 17.31 10.55 -11.45
CA GLU A 515 17.38 11.44 -12.62
C GLU A 515 16.04 12.12 -12.91
N ASN A 516 14.93 11.39 -12.72
CA ASN A 516 13.58 11.92 -12.87
C ASN A 516 13.24 12.89 -11.74
N ASN A 517 13.66 12.58 -10.51
CA ASN A 517 13.46 13.43 -9.35
C ASN A 517 14.23 14.75 -9.48
N ASP A 518 15.48 14.68 -9.91
CA ASP A 518 16.31 15.86 -10.20
C ASP A 518 15.64 16.76 -11.27
N THR A 519 15.13 16.14 -12.34
CA THR A 519 14.42 16.88 -13.40
C THR A 519 13.08 17.47 -12.92
N LEU A 520 12.29 16.70 -12.17
CA LEU A 520 10.94 17.10 -11.72
C LEU A 520 11.00 18.20 -10.66
N SER A 521 11.91 18.09 -9.70
CA SER A 521 12.15 19.14 -8.70
C SER A 521 12.55 20.46 -9.35
N MET A 522 13.42 20.42 -10.38
CA MET A 522 13.81 21.61 -11.15
C MET A 522 12.60 22.26 -11.83
N LYS A 523 11.79 21.46 -12.54
CA LYS A 523 10.57 21.96 -13.21
C LYS A 523 9.57 22.57 -12.25
N ARG A 524 9.43 22.04 -11.03
CA ARG A 524 8.55 22.60 -10.00
C ARG A 524 9.05 23.95 -9.49
N ALA A 525 10.35 24.08 -9.27
CA ALA A 525 10.96 25.35 -8.88
C ALA A 525 10.81 26.39 -10.01
N GLU A 526 11.04 26.00 -11.26
CA GLU A 526 10.83 26.82 -12.45
C GLU A 526 9.37 27.26 -12.61
N ALA A 527 8.41 26.38 -12.32
CA ALA A 527 6.99 26.73 -12.37
C ALA A 527 6.64 27.84 -11.36
N VAL A 528 7.16 27.77 -10.14
CA VAL A 528 6.96 28.82 -9.14
C VAL A 528 7.66 30.11 -9.54
N PHE A 529 8.90 30.03 -10.07
CA PHE A 529 9.61 31.18 -10.62
C PHE A 529 8.78 31.90 -11.70
N THR A 530 8.26 31.13 -12.66
CA THR A 530 7.43 31.64 -13.77
C THR A 530 6.12 32.24 -13.25
N TYR A 531 5.50 31.59 -12.27
CA TYR A 531 4.29 32.11 -11.62
C TYR A 531 4.54 33.45 -10.93
N LEU A 532 5.64 33.61 -10.18
CA LEU A 532 5.98 34.88 -9.52
C LEU A 532 6.36 35.97 -10.54
N SER A 533 7.09 35.62 -11.60
CA SER A 533 7.49 36.55 -12.68
C SER A 533 6.26 37.08 -13.43
N SER A 534 5.35 36.20 -13.83
CA SER A 534 4.09 36.57 -14.51
C SER A 534 3.16 37.43 -13.64
N ASN A 535 3.32 37.38 -12.31
CA ASN A 535 2.61 38.23 -11.36
C ASN A 535 3.41 39.49 -10.93
N GLY A 536 4.46 39.86 -11.68
CA GLY A 536 5.12 41.17 -11.59
C GLY A 536 6.34 41.23 -10.67
N ILE A 537 6.87 40.10 -10.21
CA ILE A 537 8.16 40.08 -9.51
C ILE A 537 9.29 40.02 -10.54
N ALA A 538 10.22 40.98 -10.49
CA ALA A 538 11.34 41.04 -11.44
C ALA A 538 12.22 39.78 -11.35
N GLU A 539 12.48 39.13 -12.50
CA GLU A 539 13.30 37.91 -12.59
C GLU A 539 14.70 38.09 -11.99
N SER A 540 15.28 39.29 -12.07
CA SER A 540 16.58 39.61 -11.46
C SER A 540 16.61 39.51 -9.93
N ARG A 541 15.46 39.33 -9.29
CA ARG A 541 15.31 39.16 -7.83
C ARG A 541 15.07 37.72 -7.43
N MET A 542 15.05 36.80 -8.39
CA MET A 542 14.71 35.40 -8.15
C MET A 542 15.71 34.49 -8.84
N THR A 543 16.01 33.38 -8.21
CA THR A 543 16.74 32.26 -8.81
C THR A 543 16.02 30.97 -8.44
N HIS A 544 16.24 29.87 -9.18
CA HIS A 544 15.57 28.59 -8.88
C HIS A 544 16.49 27.39 -9.14
N SER A 545 16.32 26.34 -8.34
CA SER A 545 17.08 25.09 -8.43
C SER A 545 16.24 23.87 -8.02
N GLY A 546 16.48 22.74 -8.68
CA GLY A 546 15.94 21.43 -8.29
C GLY A 546 16.92 20.63 -7.44
N TRP A 547 16.45 20.06 -6.34
CA TRP A 547 17.24 19.27 -5.39
C TRP A 547 16.89 17.77 -5.37
N GLY A 548 16.04 17.33 -6.29
CA GLY A 548 15.56 15.95 -6.36
C GLY A 548 14.92 15.50 -5.05
N SER A 549 15.17 14.26 -4.68
CA SER A 549 14.70 13.67 -3.43
C SER A 549 15.68 13.85 -2.27
N THR A 550 16.64 14.78 -2.38
CA THR A 550 17.62 15.03 -1.32
C THR A 550 16.98 15.83 -0.19
N ASN A 551 17.57 15.73 1.01
CA ASN A 551 17.10 16.46 2.21
C ASN A 551 15.60 16.28 2.52
N PRO A 552 15.12 15.04 2.72
CA PRO A 552 13.76 14.78 3.18
C PRO A 552 13.53 15.35 4.57
N ILE A 553 12.43 16.09 4.76
CA ILE A 553 12.04 16.73 6.03
C ILE A 553 10.89 16.01 6.73
N ALA A 554 10.32 15.03 6.05
CA ALA A 554 9.30 14.12 6.55
C ALA A 554 9.61 12.71 6.01
N PRO A 555 9.03 11.64 6.57
CA PRO A 555 9.35 10.29 6.13
C PRO A 555 8.74 9.93 4.77
N ASN A 556 9.54 9.34 3.88
CA ASN A 556 9.06 8.95 2.54
C ASN A 556 8.21 7.67 2.50
N ARG A 557 8.15 6.87 3.56
CA ARG A 557 7.35 5.63 3.53
C ARG A 557 5.84 5.88 3.59
N TYR A 558 5.41 6.98 4.20
CA TYR A 558 3.99 7.34 4.26
C TYR A 558 3.60 8.34 3.19
N LYS A 559 2.35 8.23 2.72
CA LYS A 559 1.78 9.21 1.79
C LYS A 559 1.89 10.63 2.33
N TRP A 560 1.47 10.87 3.57
CA TRP A 560 1.53 12.20 4.17
C TRP A 560 2.96 12.77 4.23
N GLY A 561 3.97 11.94 4.51
CA GLY A 561 5.36 12.40 4.57
C GLY A 561 5.97 12.63 3.18
N ARG A 562 5.59 11.81 2.17
CA ARG A 562 5.89 12.11 0.77
C ARG A 562 5.24 13.41 0.30
N ASP A 563 4.01 13.67 0.74
CA ASP A 563 3.29 14.91 0.41
C ASP A 563 4.06 16.13 0.96
N ILE A 564 4.62 16.03 2.17
CA ILE A 564 5.49 17.08 2.75
C ILE A 564 6.84 17.17 2.03
N ASN A 565 7.45 16.07 1.61
CA ASN A 565 8.73 16.11 0.90
C ASN A 565 8.62 16.67 -0.53
N ARG A 566 7.46 16.54 -1.16
CA ARG A 566 7.13 17.21 -2.43
C ARG A 566 6.80 18.69 -2.19
N ARG A 567 7.83 19.47 -1.90
CA ARG A 567 7.70 20.87 -1.47
C ARG A 567 8.49 21.84 -2.33
N ILE A 568 8.15 23.12 -2.14
CA ILE A 568 8.92 24.27 -2.58
C ILE A 568 9.39 25.02 -1.35
N GLU A 569 10.69 25.30 -1.29
CA GLU A 569 11.30 26.16 -0.29
C GLU A 569 11.68 27.50 -0.92
N ILE A 570 11.49 28.57 -0.15
CA ILE A 570 11.85 29.94 -0.47
C ILE A 570 12.96 30.34 0.51
N GLU A 571 14.15 30.54 -0.03
CA GLU A 571 15.30 31.04 0.70
C GLU A 571 15.46 32.54 0.45
N PHE A 572 15.54 33.33 1.53
CA PHE A 572 15.75 34.78 1.44
C PHE A 572 17.24 35.10 1.39
N VAL A 573 17.78 35.33 0.19
CA VAL A 573 19.23 35.43 -0.08
C VAL A 573 19.85 36.82 0.18
N GLY A 574 19.05 37.83 0.55
CA GLY A 574 19.55 39.19 0.83
C GLY A 574 19.91 40.00 -0.43
N ASP A 575 20.33 41.25 -0.23
CA ASP A 575 20.60 42.23 -1.30
C ASP A 575 21.90 41.98 -2.08
#